data_AF-A0A1G3ALX6-F1
#
_entry.id   AF-A0A1G3ALX6-F1
#
_cell.length_a   1.000
_cell.length_b   1.000
_cell.length_c   1.000
_cell.angle_alpha   90.00
_cell.angle_beta   90.00
_cell.angle_gamma   90.00
#
_symmetry.space_group_name_H-M   'P 1'
#
loop_
_entity.id
_entity.type
_entity.pdbx_description
1 polymer ?
#
loop_
_entity_poly.entity_id
_entity_poly.type
_entity_poly.pdbx_seq_one_letter_code
_entity_poly.pdbx_strand_id
1 'polypeptide(L)'
;MQYFCGIDIGASAAKLVVVDENRKTIAKALRKSGVDYAEAAARCRDEALSAAGLAPGQVKASLATGYGRDNVPWVDGRMTEIACHGKGAHFHFPQRITVIDIGAQDSKLIHLDPAGRRTGFKMNRKCAAGTGAFLEEIAYRLDLPLSDLNGLAERAAGEVTLGSFCTVFAATEILEKIRAGVRVEEMVKGAFRSVVKRILEMDVIEGAMVVTGGVVAHNPFLGTLIAESFGTQALVPPEAQYVGAFGAALFAMEKDPTGDRPCS
;
A
#
# COMPACT_ATOMS: atom_id res chain seq x y z
N MET A 1 16.03 17.65 -18.82
CA MET A 1 15.39 16.62 -17.99
C MET A 1 14.89 17.26 -16.71
N GLN A 2 13.59 17.28 -16.53
CA GLN A 2 12.93 17.71 -15.31
C GLN A 2 12.62 16.49 -14.45
N TYR A 3 12.75 16.64 -13.14
CA TYR A 3 12.46 15.58 -12.18
C TYR A 3 11.42 16.03 -11.17
N PHE A 4 10.58 15.10 -10.75
CA PHE A 4 9.53 15.33 -9.77
C PHE A 4 9.62 14.24 -8.71
N CYS A 5 9.34 14.56 -7.45
CA CYS A 5 9.34 13.55 -6.40
C CYS A 5 8.02 13.49 -5.63
N GLY A 6 7.62 12.28 -5.29
CA GLY A 6 6.48 12.02 -4.42
C GLY A 6 6.94 11.24 -3.21
N ILE A 7 6.46 11.61 -2.03
CA ILE A 7 6.72 10.90 -0.79
C ILE A 7 5.42 10.48 -0.10
N ASP A 8 5.31 9.20 0.22
CA ASP A 8 4.21 8.60 0.98
C ASP A 8 4.70 8.18 2.37
N ILE A 9 4.42 9.03 3.36
CA ILE A 9 4.72 8.77 4.77
C ILE A 9 3.54 8.02 5.39
N GLY A 10 3.59 6.69 5.36
CA GLY A 10 2.64 5.83 6.04
C GLY A 10 2.96 5.67 7.53
N ALA A 11 2.11 4.96 8.27
CA ALA A 11 2.34 4.71 9.70
C ALA A 11 3.57 3.82 9.99
N SER A 12 3.91 2.90 9.08
CA SER A 12 5.04 1.97 9.23
C SER A 12 6.23 2.30 8.33
N ALA A 13 5.96 2.77 7.10
CA ALA A 13 6.99 3.01 6.10
C ALA A 13 6.82 4.36 5.37
N ALA A 14 7.96 5.01 5.15
CA ALA A 14 8.16 6.16 4.28
C ALA A 14 8.67 5.66 2.92
N LYS A 15 7.95 5.99 1.85
CA LYS A 15 8.29 5.61 0.47
C LYS A 15 8.48 6.86 -0.34
N LEU A 16 9.59 6.99 -1.04
CA LEU A 16 9.83 8.09 -1.97
C LEU A 16 10.08 7.56 -3.37
N VAL A 17 9.52 8.24 -4.36
CA VAL A 17 9.70 7.96 -5.78
C VAL A 17 10.09 9.24 -6.49
N VAL A 18 11.13 9.17 -7.32
CA VAL A 18 11.54 10.23 -8.25
C VAL A 18 11.18 9.79 -9.66
N VAL A 19 10.47 10.64 -10.39
CA VAL A 19 10.10 10.42 -11.80
C VAL A 19 10.71 11.50 -12.69
N ASP A 20 10.96 11.16 -13.95
CA ASP A 20 11.30 12.14 -14.99
C ASP A 20 10.04 12.72 -15.67
N GLU A 21 10.25 13.64 -16.61
CA GLU A 21 9.21 14.27 -17.44
C GLU A 21 8.41 13.28 -18.32
N ASN A 22 8.91 12.05 -18.51
CA ASN A 22 8.21 10.97 -19.20
C ASN A 22 7.45 10.04 -18.23
N ARG A 23 7.33 10.43 -16.95
CA ARG A 23 6.67 9.65 -15.88
C ARG A 23 7.36 8.33 -15.60
N LYS A 24 8.65 8.19 -15.95
CA LYS A 24 9.45 7.01 -15.65
C LYS A 24 10.08 7.15 -14.27
N THR A 25 9.96 6.12 -13.44
CA THR A 25 10.68 6.04 -12.16
C THR A 25 12.19 5.99 -12.39
N ILE A 26 12.91 6.97 -11.85
CA ILE A 26 14.38 7.09 -11.94
C ILE A 26 15.04 6.57 -10.67
N ALA A 27 14.45 6.86 -9.51
CA ALA A 27 14.91 6.36 -8.24
C ALA A 27 13.77 6.21 -7.24
N LYS A 28 14.03 5.41 -6.22
CA LYS A 28 13.10 5.13 -5.12
C LYS A 28 13.88 4.93 -3.83
N ALA A 29 13.24 5.23 -2.71
CA ALA A 29 13.76 4.91 -1.38
C ALA A 29 12.64 4.44 -0.46
N LEU A 30 12.99 3.54 0.46
CA LEU A 30 12.10 2.99 1.46
C LEU A 30 12.81 3.00 2.82
N ARG A 31 12.14 3.58 3.81
CA ARG A 31 12.55 3.58 5.21
C ARG A 31 11.37 3.29 6.11
N LYS A 32 11.67 2.84 7.34
CA LYS A 32 10.68 2.86 8.40
C LYS A 32 10.32 4.32 8.71
N SER A 33 9.04 4.62 8.90
CA SER A 33 8.60 5.98 9.25
C SER A 33 9.13 6.41 10.62
N GLY A 34 9.29 5.46 11.54
CA GLY A 34 9.81 5.73 12.88
C GLY A 34 8.91 6.69 13.67
N VAL A 35 9.53 7.42 14.59
CA VAL A 35 8.85 8.42 15.43
C VAL A 35 9.01 9.85 14.91
N ASP A 36 9.99 10.08 14.03
CA ASP A 36 10.23 11.38 13.38
C ASP A 36 9.98 11.26 11.87
N TYR A 37 8.78 11.67 11.47
CA TYR A 37 8.37 11.66 10.07
C TYR A 37 9.15 12.64 9.20
N ALA A 38 9.61 13.77 9.76
CA ALA A 38 10.38 14.75 8.99
C ALA A 38 11.78 14.21 8.69
N GLU A 39 12.41 13.58 9.68
CA GLU A 39 13.72 12.93 9.51
C GLU A 39 13.63 11.74 8.54
N ALA A 40 12.65 10.85 8.73
CA ALA A 40 12.45 9.71 7.83
C ALA A 40 12.23 10.18 6.38
N ALA A 41 11.45 11.25 6.20
CA ALA A 41 11.22 11.85 4.90
C ALA A 41 12.50 12.41 4.27
N ALA A 42 13.30 13.15 5.04
CA ALA A 42 14.57 13.71 4.58
C ALA A 42 15.57 12.62 4.17
N ARG A 43 15.72 11.57 5.00
CA ARG A 43 16.60 10.44 4.68
C ARG A 43 16.16 9.70 3.41
N CYS A 44 14.86 9.43 3.24
CA CYS A 44 14.34 8.84 2.01
C CYS A 44 14.66 9.69 0.77
N ARG A 45 14.53 11.03 0.89
CA ARG A 45 14.87 11.95 -0.20
C ARG A 45 16.36 11.86 -0.54
N ASP A 46 17.22 11.99 0.46
CA ASP A 46 18.67 12.04 0.24
C ASP A 46 19.18 10.73 -0.39
N GLU A 47 18.63 9.59 0.03
CA GLU A 47 18.96 8.28 -0.54
C GLU A 47 18.50 8.11 -1.98
N ALA A 48 17.25 8.49 -2.30
CA ALA A 48 16.75 8.37 -3.67
C ALA A 48 17.49 9.32 -4.63
N LEU A 49 17.76 10.56 -4.19
CA LEU A 49 18.51 11.53 -4.99
C LEU A 49 19.96 11.10 -5.19
N SER A 50 20.62 10.62 -4.14
CA SER A 50 21.97 10.06 -4.23
C SER A 50 22.02 8.87 -5.21
N ALA A 51 21.07 7.94 -5.11
CA ALA A 51 20.96 6.80 -6.03
C ALA A 51 20.73 7.23 -7.50
N ALA A 52 20.07 8.37 -7.72
CA ALA A 52 19.86 8.94 -9.04
C ALA A 52 21.03 9.84 -9.52
N GLY A 53 22.02 10.13 -8.67
CA GLY A 53 23.05 11.12 -8.96
C GLY A 53 22.50 12.55 -9.11
N LEU A 54 21.42 12.88 -8.40
CA LEU A 54 20.73 14.16 -8.47
C LEU A 54 20.99 15.02 -7.23
N ALA A 55 21.15 16.32 -7.44
CA ALA A 55 21.09 17.32 -6.37
C ALA A 55 19.63 17.72 -6.09
N PRO A 56 19.28 18.13 -4.86
CA PRO A 56 17.92 18.59 -4.53
C PRO A 56 17.36 19.67 -5.46
N GLY A 57 18.20 20.62 -5.91
CA GLY A 57 17.80 21.68 -6.84
C GLY A 57 17.44 21.22 -8.25
N GLN A 58 17.66 19.94 -8.59
CA GLN A 58 17.23 19.35 -9.87
C GLN A 58 15.81 18.77 -9.81
N VAL A 59 15.21 18.67 -8.63
CA VAL A 59 13.80 18.31 -8.46
C VAL A 59 12.96 19.57 -8.60
N LYS A 60 12.13 19.62 -9.63
CA LYS A 60 11.32 20.79 -10.00
C LYS A 60 10.12 21.00 -9.07
N ALA A 61 9.47 19.91 -8.69
CA ALA A 61 8.40 19.94 -7.70
C ALA A 61 8.31 18.63 -6.92
N SER A 62 7.79 18.74 -5.71
CA SER A 62 7.71 17.67 -4.74
C SER A 62 6.36 17.66 -4.02
N LEU A 63 5.85 16.46 -3.72
CA LEU A 63 4.54 16.32 -3.07
C LEU A 63 4.54 15.23 -2.01
N ALA A 64 3.98 15.53 -0.84
CA ALA A 64 3.78 14.56 0.24
C ALA A 64 2.34 14.01 0.28
N THR A 65 2.26 12.73 0.62
CA THR A 65 1.04 11.99 0.88
C THR A 65 1.21 11.03 2.06
N GLY A 66 0.18 10.26 2.37
CA GLY A 66 0.15 9.35 3.52
C GLY A 66 -0.29 10.02 4.82
N TYR A 67 -0.18 9.25 5.90
CA TYR A 67 -0.50 9.64 7.28
C TYR A 67 0.29 10.89 7.70
N GLY A 68 1.61 10.87 7.48
CA GLY A 68 2.54 11.91 7.94
C GLY A 68 2.81 13.02 6.93
N ARG A 69 1.96 13.20 5.90
CA ARG A 69 2.19 14.19 4.82
C ARG A 69 2.38 15.63 5.33
N ASP A 70 1.74 15.96 6.44
CA ASP A 70 1.77 17.29 7.04
C ASP A 70 3.08 17.53 7.83
N ASN A 71 3.85 16.47 8.10
CA ASN A 71 5.15 16.50 8.78
C ASN A 71 6.35 16.57 7.83
N VAL A 72 6.12 16.77 6.54
CA VAL A 72 7.19 16.90 5.54
C VAL A 72 7.32 18.38 5.17
N PRO A 73 8.30 19.12 5.70
CA PRO A 73 8.38 20.57 5.51
C PRO A 73 9.00 20.97 4.16
N TRP A 74 9.77 20.08 3.54
CA TRP A 74 10.53 20.37 2.32
C TRP A 74 9.73 20.16 1.03
N VAL A 75 8.46 19.72 1.11
CA VAL A 75 7.62 19.51 -0.08
C VAL A 75 6.87 20.76 -0.51
N ASP A 76 6.68 20.91 -1.82
CA ASP A 76 5.93 22.03 -2.42
C ASP A 76 4.41 21.87 -2.28
N GLY A 77 3.94 20.63 -2.15
CA GLY A 77 2.51 20.32 -2.07
C GLY A 77 2.17 19.13 -1.20
N ARG A 78 0.88 19.02 -0.87
CA ARG A 78 0.31 17.87 -0.15
C ARG A 78 -0.92 17.36 -0.88
N MET A 79 -1.15 16.05 -0.80
CA MET A 79 -2.34 15.40 -1.35
C MET A 79 -2.72 14.19 -0.50
N THR A 80 -4.01 13.85 -0.46
CA THR A 80 -4.46 12.67 0.28
C THR A 80 -3.93 11.39 -0.35
N GLU A 81 -3.69 10.38 0.48
CA GLU A 81 -3.23 9.06 0.02
C GLU A 81 -4.28 8.38 -0.86
N ILE A 82 -5.57 8.65 -0.63
CA ILE A 82 -6.67 8.17 -1.48
C ILE A 82 -6.50 8.68 -2.90
N ALA A 83 -6.20 9.97 -3.08
CA ALA A 83 -5.98 10.53 -4.41
C ALA A 83 -4.68 9.99 -5.02
N CYS A 84 -3.59 9.89 -4.26
CA CYS A 84 -2.29 9.46 -4.80
C CYS A 84 -2.28 7.98 -5.18
N HIS A 85 -2.79 7.08 -4.34
CA HIS A 85 -2.93 5.66 -4.69
C HIS A 85 -3.85 5.46 -5.88
N GLY A 86 -4.97 6.19 -5.94
CA GLY A 86 -5.86 6.17 -7.11
C GLY A 86 -5.14 6.62 -8.39
N LYS A 87 -4.41 7.74 -8.34
CA LYS A 87 -3.65 8.28 -9.47
C LYS A 87 -2.58 7.30 -9.96
N GLY A 88 -1.80 6.74 -9.04
CA GLY A 88 -0.74 5.77 -9.36
C GLY A 88 -1.31 4.47 -9.95
N ALA A 89 -2.39 3.94 -9.37
CA ALA A 89 -3.03 2.73 -9.88
C ALA A 89 -3.63 2.94 -11.29
N HIS A 90 -4.34 4.05 -11.49
CA HIS A 90 -4.95 4.38 -12.79
C HIS A 90 -3.91 4.64 -13.88
N PHE A 91 -2.73 5.18 -13.53
CA PHE A 91 -1.63 5.30 -14.49
C PHE A 91 -1.21 3.95 -15.07
N HIS A 92 -1.13 2.90 -14.24
CA HIS A 92 -0.79 1.56 -14.70
C HIS A 92 -1.95 0.86 -15.41
N PHE A 93 -3.20 1.17 -15.02
CA PHE A 93 -4.40 0.54 -15.53
C PHE A 93 -5.46 1.61 -15.89
N PRO A 94 -5.37 2.24 -17.08
CA PRO A 94 -6.20 3.38 -17.48
C PRO A 94 -7.61 2.94 -17.90
N GLN A 95 -8.37 2.45 -16.93
CA GLN A 95 -9.75 1.99 -17.07
C GLN A 95 -10.52 2.22 -15.77
N ARG A 96 -11.81 1.85 -15.73
CA ARG A 96 -12.57 1.80 -14.47
C ARG A 96 -11.95 0.75 -13.55
N ILE A 97 -11.55 1.17 -12.35
CA ILE A 97 -10.89 0.31 -11.38
C ILE A 97 -11.39 0.54 -9.96
N THR A 98 -11.34 -0.52 -9.14
CA THR A 98 -11.35 -0.42 -7.67
C THR A 98 -9.97 -0.77 -7.16
N VAL A 99 -9.32 0.17 -6.47
CA VAL A 99 -8.03 -0.05 -5.82
C VAL A 99 -8.25 -0.56 -4.40
N ILE A 100 -7.68 -1.72 -4.07
CA ILE A 100 -7.55 -2.25 -2.72
C ILE A 100 -6.12 -1.96 -2.25
N ASP A 101 -5.96 -0.95 -1.39
CA ASP A 101 -4.68 -0.64 -0.73
C ASP A 101 -4.67 -1.24 0.68
N ILE A 102 -3.74 -2.17 0.94
CA ILE A 102 -3.58 -2.77 2.28
C ILE A 102 -2.26 -2.31 2.89
N GLY A 103 -2.38 -1.34 3.79
CA GLY A 103 -1.27 -0.79 4.57
C GLY A 103 -1.07 -1.50 5.90
N ALA A 104 -0.14 -0.98 6.70
CA ALA A 104 0.14 -1.53 8.03
C ALA A 104 -1.02 -1.29 9.01
N GLN A 105 -1.56 -0.06 9.06
CA GLN A 105 -2.55 0.35 10.07
C GLN A 105 -3.93 0.64 9.48
N ASP A 106 -4.06 0.63 8.15
CA ASP A 106 -5.34 0.82 7.48
C ASP A 106 -5.42 0.01 6.17
N SER A 107 -6.65 -0.16 5.70
CA SER A 107 -6.96 -0.67 4.38
C SER A 107 -7.99 0.22 3.70
N LYS A 108 -7.97 0.27 2.37
CA LYS A 108 -8.76 1.20 1.56
C LYS A 108 -9.31 0.52 0.32
N LEU A 109 -10.57 0.79 0.00
CA LEU A 109 -11.17 0.53 -1.31
C LEU A 109 -11.42 1.88 -1.97
N ILE A 110 -10.89 2.11 -3.17
CA ILE A 110 -10.95 3.39 -3.89
C ILE A 110 -11.52 3.15 -5.28
N HIS A 111 -12.65 3.76 -5.59
CA HIS A 111 -13.32 3.59 -6.87
C HIS A 111 -12.97 4.74 -7.82
N LEU A 112 -12.54 4.41 -9.02
CA LEU A 112 -12.21 5.36 -10.07
C LEU A 112 -13.03 5.07 -11.33
N ASP A 113 -13.50 6.13 -11.97
CA ASP A 113 -14.12 6.06 -13.29
C ASP A 113 -13.06 5.85 -14.41
N PRO A 114 -13.48 5.60 -15.67
CA PRO A 114 -12.53 5.44 -16.78
C PRO A 114 -11.61 6.64 -17.04
N ALA A 115 -11.94 7.84 -16.53
CA ALA A 115 -11.12 9.04 -16.64
C ALA A 115 -10.17 9.22 -15.44
N GLY A 116 -10.13 8.26 -14.52
CA GLY A 116 -9.29 8.31 -13.32
C GLY A 116 -9.83 9.20 -12.21
N ARG A 117 -11.08 9.66 -12.30
CA ARG A 117 -11.71 10.49 -11.27
C ARG A 117 -12.28 9.59 -10.18
N ARG A 118 -12.04 9.95 -8.93
CA ARG A 118 -12.56 9.21 -7.77
C ARG A 118 -14.07 9.36 -7.67
N THR A 119 -14.79 8.24 -7.73
CA THR A 119 -16.24 8.17 -7.56
C THR A 119 -16.65 7.83 -6.12
N GLY A 120 -15.79 7.14 -5.37
CA GLY A 120 -16.05 6.78 -3.99
C GLY A 120 -14.82 6.18 -3.31
N PHE A 121 -14.88 6.03 -1.98
CA PHE A 121 -13.91 5.24 -1.24
C PHE A 121 -14.49 4.75 0.10
N LYS A 122 -13.96 3.63 0.59
CA LYS A 122 -14.11 3.15 1.97
C LYS A 122 -12.73 2.95 2.58
N MET A 123 -12.61 3.22 3.87
CA MET A 123 -11.36 3.06 4.58
C MET A 123 -11.60 2.49 5.97
N ASN A 124 -10.85 1.46 6.32
CA ASN A 124 -10.78 0.93 7.67
C ASN A 124 -9.48 1.42 8.32
N ARG A 125 -9.59 2.32 9.31
CA ARG A 125 -8.43 2.91 10.02
C ARG A 125 -8.54 2.82 11.55
N LYS A 126 -9.69 2.39 12.07
CA LYS A 126 -9.94 2.29 13.53
C LYS A 126 -9.66 0.90 14.08
N CYS A 127 -9.46 -0.09 13.20
CA CYS A 127 -9.33 -1.49 13.56
C CYS A 127 -8.17 -2.13 12.79
N ALA A 128 -7.31 -2.84 13.50
CA ALA A 128 -6.19 -3.59 12.91
C ALA A 128 -6.65 -4.78 12.04
N ALA A 129 -7.90 -5.24 12.21
CA ALA A 129 -8.47 -6.27 11.34
C ALA A 129 -8.37 -5.85 9.87
N GLY A 130 -7.88 -6.74 9.01
CA GLY A 130 -7.74 -6.45 7.58
C GLY A 130 -6.54 -5.57 7.21
N THR A 131 -5.56 -5.40 8.10
CA THR A 131 -4.34 -4.61 7.86
C THR A 131 -3.07 -5.41 8.20
N GLY A 132 -1.90 -4.85 7.91
CA GLY A 132 -0.62 -5.46 8.26
C GLY A 132 -0.42 -5.66 9.78
N ALA A 133 -0.96 -4.77 10.61
CA ALA A 133 -0.90 -4.86 12.08
C ALA A 133 -1.57 -6.14 12.62
N PHE A 134 -2.63 -6.62 11.96
CA PHE A 134 -3.20 -7.93 12.28
C PHE A 134 -2.19 -9.05 12.00
N LEU A 135 -1.54 -9.03 10.83
CA LEU A 135 -0.54 -10.03 10.46
C LEU A 135 0.71 -9.96 11.35
N GLU A 136 1.11 -8.75 11.79
CA GLU A 136 2.16 -8.54 12.78
C GLU A 136 1.84 -9.22 14.12
N GLU A 137 0.62 -9.06 14.63
CA GLU A 137 0.19 -9.74 15.86
C GLU A 137 0.17 -11.27 15.67
N ILE A 138 -0.36 -11.77 14.54
CA ILE A 138 -0.39 -13.22 14.30
C ILE A 138 1.03 -13.79 14.18
N ALA A 139 1.92 -13.13 13.44
CA ALA A 139 3.31 -13.55 13.32
C ALA A 139 4.02 -13.57 14.68
N TYR A 140 3.81 -12.54 15.50
CA TYR A 140 4.34 -12.49 16.86
C TYR A 140 3.86 -13.66 17.72
N ARG A 141 2.56 -14.00 17.66
CA ARG A 141 2.00 -15.13 18.43
C ARG A 141 2.49 -16.49 17.98
N LEU A 142 2.80 -16.63 16.69
CA LEU A 142 3.34 -17.85 16.11
C LEU A 142 4.88 -17.93 16.19
N ASP A 143 5.53 -16.90 16.75
CA ASP A 143 7.00 -16.76 16.78
C ASP A 143 7.63 -16.86 15.38
N LEU A 144 7.04 -16.13 14.42
CA LEU A 144 7.45 -16.15 13.01
C LEU A 144 7.99 -14.80 12.55
N PRO A 145 9.01 -14.79 11.69
CA PRO A 145 9.34 -13.62 10.89
C PRO A 145 8.18 -13.26 9.94
N LEU A 146 7.85 -11.97 9.82
CA LEU A 146 6.86 -11.47 8.86
C LEU A 146 7.14 -11.90 7.41
N SER A 147 8.42 -12.00 7.05
CA SER A 147 8.87 -12.43 5.71
C SER A 147 8.44 -13.84 5.35
N ASP A 148 8.16 -14.68 6.34
CA ASP A 148 7.92 -16.09 6.13
C ASP A 148 6.44 -16.39 5.89
N LEU A 149 5.55 -15.44 6.25
CA LEU A 149 4.10 -15.62 6.21
C LEU A 149 3.60 -16.01 4.81
N ASN A 150 4.09 -15.35 3.76
CA ASN A 150 3.64 -15.63 2.40
C ASN A 150 3.91 -17.09 2.00
N GLY A 151 5.16 -17.54 2.19
CA GLY A 151 5.54 -18.90 1.81
C GLY A 151 4.87 -19.97 2.67
N LEU A 152 4.60 -19.67 3.95
CA LEU A 152 3.85 -20.56 4.84
C LEU A 152 2.39 -20.70 4.37
N ALA A 153 1.71 -19.59 4.09
CA ALA A 153 0.33 -19.61 3.62
C ALA A 153 0.18 -20.38 2.30
N GLU A 154 1.12 -20.20 1.37
CA GLU A 154 1.11 -20.85 0.05
C GLU A 154 1.28 -22.37 0.14
N ARG A 155 2.09 -22.87 1.09
CA ARG A 155 2.32 -24.32 1.28
C ARG A 155 1.24 -25.03 2.09
N ALA A 156 0.23 -24.32 2.59
CA ALA A 156 -0.81 -24.91 3.42
C ALA A 156 -1.64 -25.94 2.62
N ALA A 157 -1.58 -27.20 3.06
CA ALA A 157 -2.33 -28.30 2.45
C ALA A 157 -3.80 -28.32 2.88
N GLY A 158 -4.09 -27.82 4.08
CA GLY A 158 -5.44 -27.64 4.61
C GLY A 158 -5.84 -26.16 4.72
N GLU A 159 -6.98 -25.95 5.37
CA GLU A 159 -7.49 -24.63 5.70
C GLU A 159 -8.06 -24.66 7.12
N VAL A 160 -7.74 -23.63 7.90
CA VAL A 160 -8.36 -23.40 9.19
C VAL A 160 -9.09 -22.07 9.16
N THR A 161 -10.33 -22.08 9.64
CA THR A 161 -11.13 -20.86 9.78
C THR A 161 -10.90 -20.27 11.17
N LEU A 162 -10.60 -18.98 11.21
CA LEU A 162 -10.70 -18.17 12.42
C LEU A 162 -12.13 -17.59 12.49
N GLY A 163 -12.79 -17.74 13.62
CA GLY A 163 -14.17 -17.32 13.85
C GLY A 163 -14.31 -15.80 13.89
N SER A 164 -13.29 -15.09 14.37
CA SER A 164 -13.25 -13.63 14.42
C SER A 164 -12.16 -13.01 13.55
N PHE A 165 -12.45 -11.85 12.95
CA PHE A 165 -11.42 -10.97 12.37
C PHE A 165 -10.89 -9.95 13.40
N CYS A 166 -11.50 -9.85 14.59
CA CYS A 166 -10.97 -9.00 15.66
C CYS A 166 -9.59 -9.51 16.08
N THR A 167 -8.56 -8.67 15.97
CA THR A 167 -7.17 -9.06 16.23
C THR A 167 -6.99 -9.71 17.61
N VAL A 168 -7.66 -9.20 18.65
CA VAL A 168 -7.58 -9.75 20.02
C VAL A 168 -8.15 -11.17 20.09
N PHE A 169 -9.32 -11.40 19.48
CA PHE A 169 -9.95 -12.72 19.50
C PHE A 169 -9.24 -13.70 18.57
N ALA A 170 -8.85 -13.26 17.38
CA ALA A 170 -8.08 -14.08 16.44
C ALA A 170 -6.74 -14.53 17.05
N ALA A 171 -6.02 -13.65 17.76
CA ALA A 171 -4.80 -14.02 18.47
C ALA A 171 -5.05 -15.07 19.56
N THR A 172 -6.19 -14.98 20.25
CA THR A 172 -6.59 -15.99 21.25
C THR A 172 -6.94 -17.32 20.59
N GLU A 173 -7.74 -17.31 19.52
CA GLU A 173 -8.10 -18.49 18.74
C GLU A 173 -6.87 -19.20 18.16
N ILE A 174 -5.85 -18.46 17.73
CA ILE A 174 -4.58 -19.02 17.27
C ILE A 174 -3.91 -19.88 18.35
N LEU A 175 -3.93 -19.45 19.61
CA LEU A 175 -3.41 -20.26 20.72
C LEU A 175 -4.21 -21.55 20.93
N GLU A 176 -5.52 -21.53 20.67
CA GLU A 176 -6.35 -22.73 20.67
C GLU A 176 -5.97 -23.68 19.53
N LYS A 177 -5.73 -23.15 18.33
CA LYS A 177 -5.28 -23.94 17.18
C LYS A 177 -3.90 -24.56 17.40
N ILE A 178 -2.97 -23.83 18.03
CA ILE A 178 -1.67 -24.37 18.46
C ILE A 178 -1.87 -25.56 19.41
N ARG A 179 -2.70 -25.41 20.44
CA ARG A 179 -2.98 -26.51 21.40
C ARG A 179 -3.65 -27.71 20.74
N ALA A 180 -4.44 -27.47 19.70
CA ALA A 180 -5.06 -28.53 18.89
C ALA A 180 -4.12 -29.18 17.87
N GLY A 181 -2.84 -28.76 17.81
CA GLY A 181 -1.85 -29.32 16.89
C GLY A 181 -2.07 -28.95 15.42
N VAL A 182 -2.82 -27.88 15.14
CA VAL A 182 -3.01 -27.39 13.76
C VAL A 182 -1.66 -26.93 13.21
N ARG A 183 -1.43 -27.24 11.93
CA ARG A 183 -0.20 -26.88 11.25
C ARG A 183 -0.05 -25.36 11.14
N VAL A 184 1.18 -24.87 11.28
CA VAL A 184 1.48 -23.44 11.20
C VAL A 184 1.11 -22.84 9.85
N GLU A 185 1.32 -23.57 8.76
CA GLU A 185 0.95 -23.13 7.40
C GLU A 185 -0.54 -22.86 7.28
N GLU A 186 -1.36 -23.75 7.84
CA GLU A 186 -2.82 -23.64 7.83
C GLU A 186 -3.29 -22.45 8.66
N MET A 187 -2.69 -22.24 9.85
CA MET A 187 -2.97 -21.08 10.69
C MET A 187 -2.64 -19.75 10.00
N VAL A 188 -1.50 -19.66 9.31
CA VAL A 188 -1.12 -18.45 8.57
C VAL A 188 -2.06 -18.22 7.37
N LYS A 189 -2.43 -19.27 6.63
CA LYS A 189 -3.45 -19.17 5.57
C LYS A 189 -4.81 -18.74 6.13
N GLY A 190 -5.22 -19.25 7.29
CA GLY A 190 -6.43 -18.83 8.01
C GLY A 190 -6.39 -17.36 8.41
N ALA A 191 -5.23 -16.86 8.87
CA ALA A 191 -5.04 -15.44 9.15
C ALA A 191 -5.16 -14.58 7.87
N PHE A 192 -4.60 -15.02 6.74
CA PHE A 192 -4.79 -14.33 5.47
C PHE A 192 -6.26 -14.28 5.07
N ARG A 193 -7.00 -15.40 5.22
CA ARG A 193 -8.46 -15.43 4.97
C ARG A 193 -9.22 -14.47 5.87
N SER A 194 -8.82 -14.29 7.13
CA SER A 194 -9.42 -13.26 8.01
C SER A 194 -9.18 -11.85 7.50
N VAL A 195 -8.00 -11.55 6.94
CA VAL A 195 -7.73 -10.27 6.27
C VAL A 195 -8.66 -10.12 5.06
N VAL A 196 -8.74 -11.12 4.18
CA VAL A 196 -9.60 -11.09 2.98
C VAL A 196 -11.07 -10.90 3.35
N LYS A 197 -11.58 -11.65 4.34
CA LYS A 197 -12.95 -11.51 4.84
C LYS A 197 -13.25 -10.07 5.26
N ARG A 198 -12.31 -9.42 5.94
CA ARG A 198 -12.49 -8.03 6.34
C ARG A 198 -12.53 -7.07 5.15
N ILE A 199 -11.72 -7.32 4.11
CA ILE A 199 -11.74 -6.53 2.86
C ILE A 199 -13.08 -6.70 2.12
N LEU A 200 -13.62 -7.92 2.05
CA LEU A 200 -14.94 -8.20 1.43
C LEU A 200 -16.08 -7.43 2.12
N GLU A 201 -16.01 -7.22 3.43
CA GLU A 201 -17.02 -6.49 4.20
C GLU A 201 -16.94 -4.96 4.01
N MET A 202 -15.87 -4.43 3.40
CA MET A 202 -15.69 -2.99 3.27
C MET A 202 -16.55 -2.39 2.16
N ASP A 203 -16.50 -2.98 0.97
CA ASP A 203 -17.26 -2.54 -0.21
C ASP A 203 -17.23 -3.60 -1.33
N VAL A 204 -18.01 -3.34 -2.38
CA VAL A 204 -17.99 -4.11 -3.63
C VAL A 204 -16.84 -3.67 -4.55
N ILE A 205 -16.60 -4.44 -5.62
CA ILE A 205 -15.64 -4.10 -6.67
C ILE A 205 -16.38 -3.59 -7.89
N GLU A 206 -15.91 -2.47 -8.47
CA GLU A 206 -16.45 -1.88 -9.70
C GLU A 206 -15.34 -1.82 -10.76
N GLY A 207 -15.52 -2.52 -11.88
CA GLY A 207 -14.50 -2.62 -12.92
C GLY A 207 -13.37 -3.56 -12.53
N ALA A 208 -12.13 -3.24 -12.94
CA ALA A 208 -11.00 -4.11 -12.65
C ALA A 208 -10.47 -3.89 -11.22
N MET A 209 -10.18 -4.98 -10.53
CA MET A 209 -9.63 -4.94 -9.18
C MET A 209 -8.12 -4.74 -9.25
N VAL A 210 -7.62 -3.66 -8.63
CA VAL A 210 -6.19 -3.38 -8.51
C VAL A 210 -5.77 -3.49 -7.06
N VAL A 211 -4.76 -4.29 -6.75
CA VAL A 211 -4.31 -4.51 -5.37
C VAL A 211 -2.92 -3.88 -5.16
N THR A 212 -2.80 -3.09 -4.09
CA THR A 212 -1.62 -2.27 -3.77
C THR A 212 -1.30 -2.31 -2.27
N GLY A 213 -0.24 -1.62 -1.88
CA GLY A 213 0.16 -1.49 -0.48
C GLY A 213 1.25 -2.48 -0.06
N GLY A 214 1.87 -2.19 1.08
CA GLY A 214 3.02 -2.97 1.59
C GLY A 214 2.66 -4.41 1.95
N VAL A 215 1.44 -4.64 2.47
CA VAL A 215 1.03 -5.99 2.89
C VAL A 215 1.02 -6.95 1.70
N VAL A 216 0.46 -6.53 0.56
CA VAL A 216 0.39 -7.37 -0.64
C VAL A 216 1.74 -7.45 -1.36
N ALA A 217 2.54 -6.37 -1.31
CA ALA A 217 3.90 -6.41 -1.85
C ALA A 217 4.79 -7.46 -1.15
N HIS A 218 4.61 -7.66 0.15
CA HIS A 218 5.33 -8.69 0.92
C HIS A 218 4.62 -10.04 0.97
N ASN A 219 3.33 -10.08 0.66
CA ASN A 219 2.50 -11.29 0.70
C ASN A 219 1.68 -11.45 -0.60
N PRO A 220 2.33 -11.72 -1.75
CA PRO A 220 1.63 -11.86 -3.03
C PRO A 220 0.52 -12.93 -3.03
N PHE A 221 0.66 -14.00 -2.22
CA PHE A 221 -0.39 -15.03 -2.09
C PHE A 221 -1.69 -14.46 -1.50
N LEU A 222 -1.62 -13.41 -0.67
CA LEU A 222 -2.81 -12.70 -0.21
C LEU A 222 -3.60 -12.10 -1.38
N GLY A 223 -2.91 -11.58 -2.41
CA GLY A 223 -3.54 -11.11 -3.65
C GLY A 223 -4.31 -12.21 -4.38
N THR A 224 -3.77 -13.43 -4.41
CA THR A 224 -4.45 -14.62 -4.97
C THR A 224 -5.72 -14.94 -4.17
N LEU A 225 -5.67 -14.91 -2.83
CA LEU A 225 -6.84 -15.19 -1.99
C LEU A 225 -7.93 -14.11 -2.11
N ILE A 226 -7.54 -12.84 -2.28
CA ILE A 226 -8.46 -11.73 -2.57
C ILE A 226 -9.15 -11.98 -3.92
N ALA A 227 -8.37 -12.30 -4.97
CA ALA A 227 -8.88 -12.60 -6.30
C ALA A 227 -9.91 -13.75 -6.28
N GLU A 228 -9.57 -14.85 -5.61
CA GLU A 228 -10.46 -16.00 -5.42
C GLU A 228 -11.77 -15.60 -4.73
N SER A 229 -11.69 -14.78 -3.67
CA SER A 229 -12.85 -14.45 -2.84
C SER A 229 -13.81 -13.46 -3.50
N PHE A 230 -13.31 -12.57 -4.35
CA PHE A 230 -14.16 -11.69 -5.18
C PHE A 230 -14.56 -12.34 -6.52
N GLY A 231 -14.05 -13.53 -6.84
CA GLY A 231 -14.34 -14.22 -8.11
C GLY A 231 -13.83 -13.47 -9.34
N THR A 232 -12.78 -12.67 -9.21
CA THR A 232 -12.20 -11.86 -10.30
C THR A 232 -10.68 -11.76 -10.18
N GLN A 233 -10.01 -11.41 -11.27
CA GLN A 233 -8.55 -11.27 -11.28
C GLN A 233 -8.09 -10.02 -10.52
N ALA A 234 -7.01 -10.14 -9.75
CA ALA A 234 -6.31 -9.03 -9.15
C ALA A 234 -5.21 -8.53 -10.10
N LEU A 235 -5.29 -7.26 -10.51
CA LEU A 235 -4.20 -6.56 -11.18
C LEU A 235 -3.25 -6.00 -10.11
N VAL A 236 -1.95 -6.22 -10.25
CA VAL A 236 -0.94 -5.74 -9.30
C VAL A 236 0.06 -4.86 -10.05
N PRO A 237 0.23 -3.59 -9.68
CA PRO A 237 1.28 -2.75 -10.24
C PRO A 237 2.68 -3.31 -9.95
N PRO A 238 3.69 -3.07 -10.81
CA PRO A 238 5.05 -3.60 -10.62
C PRO A 238 5.67 -3.30 -9.25
N GLU A 239 5.30 -2.17 -8.63
CA GLU A 239 5.82 -1.72 -7.33
C GLU A 239 4.69 -1.37 -6.37
N ALA A 240 3.84 -2.35 -6.04
CA ALA A 240 2.61 -2.19 -5.25
C ALA A 240 2.77 -1.32 -3.97
N GLN A 241 3.89 -1.41 -3.26
CA GLN A 241 4.15 -0.62 -2.05
C GLN A 241 4.46 0.87 -2.31
N TYR A 242 4.89 1.22 -3.52
CA TYR A 242 5.30 2.57 -3.93
C TYR A 242 4.20 3.34 -4.67
N VAL A 243 3.06 2.72 -4.97
CA VAL A 243 1.99 3.32 -5.80
C VAL A 243 1.53 4.68 -5.27
N GLY A 244 1.38 4.83 -3.96
CA GLY A 244 1.04 6.12 -3.33
C GLY A 244 2.10 7.20 -3.57
N ALA A 245 3.38 6.87 -3.38
CA ALA A 245 4.49 7.80 -3.62
C ALA A 245 4.63 8.15 -5.11
N PHE A 246 4.45 7.17 -6.00
CA PHE A 246 4.43 7.38 -7.44
C PHE A 246 3.29 8.31 -7.86
N GLY A 247 2.07 8.07 -7.38
CA GLY A 247 0.94 8.97 -7.65
C GLY A 247 1.13 10.38 -7.09
N ALA A 248 1.82 10.53 -5.95
CA ALA A 248 2.23 11.83 -5.44
C ALA A 248 3.22 12.54 -6.38
N ALA A 249 4.18 11.81 -6.96
CA ALA A 249 5.12 12.36 -7.93
C ALA A 249 4.41 12.82 -9.22
N LEU A 250 3.40 12.07 -9.67
CA LEU A 250 2.54 12.46 -10.80
C LEU A 250 1.76 13.75 -10.50
N PHE A 251 1.22 13.91 -9.28
CA PHE A 251 0.57 15.17 -8.90
C PHE A 251 1.56 16.33 -8.76
N ALA A 252 2.79 16.07 -8.33
CA ALA A 252 3.84 17.10 -8.29
C ALA A 252 4.14 17.62 -9.70
N MET A 253 4.19 16.72 -10.69
CA MET A 253 4.34 17.08 -12.11
C MET A 253 3.18 17.92 -12.65
N GLU A 254 1.94 17.65 -12.23
CA GLU A 254 0.76 18.40 -12.69
C GLU A 254 0.60 19.78 -12.02
N LYS A 255 1.08 19.92 -10.79
CA LYS A 255 0.99 21.17 -10.01
C LYS A 255 2.12 22.15 -10.28
N ASP A 256 3.10 21.77 -11.09
CA ASP A 256 4.19 22.65 -11.49
C ASP A 256 3.62 23.90 -12.20
N PRO A 257 3.73 25.10 -11.59
CA PRO A 257 3.13 26.33 -12.11
C PRO A 257 3.76 26.81 -13.42
N THR A 258 4.83 26.15 -13.89
CA THR A 258 5.51 26.46 -15.16
C THR A 258 5.23 25.45 -16.28
N GLY A 259 4.38 24.44 -16.03
CA GLY A 259 3.92 23.52 -17.06
C GLY A 259 2.82 24.14 -17.91
N ASP A 260 3.04 24.24 -19.22
CA ASP A 260 1.97 24.45 -20.19
C ASP A 260 0.84 23.47 -19.88
N ARG A 261 -0.31 23.99 -19.47
CA ARG A 261 -1.55 23.23 -19.49
C ARG A 261 -1.76 22.79 -20.94
N PRO A 262 -1.81 21.50 -21.30
CA PRO A 262 -2.43 21.16 -22.56
C PRO A 262 -3.89 21.62 -22.44
N CYS A 263 -4.22 22.64 -23.21
CA CYS A 263 -5.59 23.04 -23.44
C CYS A 263 -6.40 21.85 -23.96
N SER A 264 -7.68 21.86 -23.57
CA SER A 264 -8.81 20.99 -23.94
C SER A 264 -8.83 19.57 -23.41
#